data_AF-A0A7X7JVP3-F1
#
_entry.id   AF-A0A7X7JVP3-F1
#
_cell.length_a   1.000
_cell.length_b   1.000
_cell.length_c   1.000
_cell.angle_alpha   90.00
_cell.angle_beta   90.00
_cell.angle_gamma   90.00
#
_symmetry.space_group_name_H-M   'P 1'
#
loop_
_entity.id
_entity.type
_entity.pdbx_description
1 polymer ?
#
loop_
_entity_poly.entity_id
_entity_poly.type
_entity_poly.pdbx_seq_one_letter_code
_entity_poly.pdbx_strand_id
1 'polypeptide(L)'
;MTGTRRTPTAALLTVALVAAVTGCSTIPADSRGTLDRVRGGTLVVGVSPHDPWTTVEDDGGVSGTEVELVEGFAERLGADIEWRVDPESVLAHAVRNYEIDIMIGGLTAKSPWSSELALTRPYTEVVSDDGDRQKMVMGTVKGENAFLVELERHLTEEHGEL
;
A
#
# COMPACT_ATOMS: atom_id res chain seq x y z
N MET A 1 -42.28 61.34 -38.89
CA MET A 1 -41.74 60.12 -39.51
C MET A 1 -40.23 60.12 -39.34
N THR A 2 -39.71 59.33 -38.40
CA THR A 2 -38.36 58.74 -38.43
C THR A 2 -38.24 57.83 -37.21
N GLY A 3 -38.33 56.52 -37.46
CA GLY A 3 -38.19 55.50 -36.43
C GLY A 3 -36.72 55.16 -36.21
N THR A 4 -36.33 55.00 -34.95
CA THR A 4 -35.00 54.53 -34.58
C THR A 4 -35.17 53.20 -33.87
N ARG A 5 -34.98 52.10 -34.62
CA ARG A 5 -34.74 50.77 -34.04
C ARG A 5 -33.24 50.61 -33.85
N ARG A 6 -32.77 50.28 -32.64
CA ARG A 6 -31.54 49.51 -32.44
C ARG A 6 -31.75 48.49 -31.32
N THR A 7 -31.32 47.28 -31.62
CA THR A 7 -31.60 45.96 -31.06
C THR A 7 -30.96 45.72 -29.69
N PRO A 8 -31.54 44.85 -28.84
CA PRO A 8 -30.90 44.33 -27.64
C PRO A 8 -30.04 43.12 -28.03
N THR A 9 -28.72 43.20 -27.88
CA THR A 9 -27.85 42.02 -28.05
C THR A 9 -26.64 42.17 -27.15
N ALA A 10 -26.82 41.86 -25.88
CA ALA A 10 -25.74 41.60 -24.95
C ALA A 10 -26.16 40.41 -24.09
N ALA A 11 -26.42 39.29 -24.77
CA ALA A 11 -26.60 38.00 -24.14
C ALA A 11 -25.30 37.21 -24.24
N LEU A 12 -24.93 36.58 -23.12
CA LEU A 12 -24.09 35.38 -23.02
C LEU A 12 -22.58 35.59 -23.18
N LEU A 13 -21.90 36.01 -22.10
CA LEU A 13 -20.44 35.87 -21.98
C LEU A 13 -19.97 35.52 -20.56
N THR A 14 -20.78 34.77 -19.79
CA THR A 14 -20.42 34.42 -18.41
C THR A 14 -20.84 33.00 -18.01
N VAL A 15 -20.48 31.99 -18.81
CA VAL A 15 -20.55 30.57 -18.39
C VAL A 15 -19.31 29.84 -18.90
N ALA A 16 -18.17 30.05 -18.25
CA ALA A 16 -16.95 29.28 -18.53
C ALA A 16 -15.95 29.31 -17.35
N LEU A 17 -16.40 29.04 -16.11
CA LEU A 17 -15.49 28.93 -14.97
C LEU A 17 -15.84 27.81 -13.97
N VAL A 18 -16.37 26.67 -14.43
CA VAL A 18 -16.67 25.53 -13.52
C VAL A 18 -16.19 24.19 -14.11
N ALA A 19 -14.98 24.14 -14.65
CA ALA A 19 -14.43 22.90 -15.23
C ALA A 19 -12.99 22.61 -14.76
N ALA A 20 -12.69 22.78 -13.48
CA ALA A 20 -11.34 22.54 -12.95
C ALA A 20 -11.27 21.88 -11.56
N VAL A 21 -12.25 21.06 -11.17
CA VAL A 21 -12.13 20.21 -9.98
C VAL A 21 -12.70 18.81 -10.25
N THR A 22 -12.10 18.09 -11.19
CA THR A 22 -12.21 16.61 -11.23
C THR A 22 -10.92 16.01 -10.67
N GLY A 23 -10.53 16.44 -9.46
CA GLY A 23 -9.72 15.60 -8.59
C GLY A 23 -10.71 14.69 -7.86
N CYS A 24 -11.14 13.61 -8.50
CA CYS A 24 -11.79 12.53 -7.76
C CYS A 24 -10.71 11.95 -6.84
N SER A 25 -10.62 12.48 -5.62
CA SER A 25 -9.87 11.83 -4.56
C SER A 25 -10.49 10.44 -4.39
N THR A 26 -9.79 9.40 -4.80
CA THR A 26 -10.13 8.05 -4.37
C THR A 26 -10.05 8.07 -2.84
N ILE A 27 -11.13 7.68 -2.19
CA ILE A 27 -11.18 7.45 -0.75
C ILE A 27 -11.27 5.93 -0.61
N PRO A 28 -10.30 5.24 0.02
CA PRO A 28 -9.13 5.77 0.74
C PRO A 28 -8.08 6.43 -0.17
N ALA A 29 -7.33 7.38 0.40
CA ALA A 29 -6.28 8.10 -0.32
C ALA A 29 -5.20 7.13 -0.83
N ASP A 30 -4.75 7.31 -2.08
CA ASP A 30 -3.62 6.58 -2.65
C ASP A 30 -2.76 7.56 -3.44
N SER A 31 -1.91 8.32 -2.72
CA SER A 31 -1.37 9.57 -3.23
C SER A 31 -0.51 9.42 -4.49
N ARG A 32 0.11 8.26 -4.68
CA ARG A 32 0.90 7.92 -5.88
C ARG A 32 0.28 6.79 -6.71
N GLY A 33 -0.91 6.33 -6.35
CA GLY A 33 -1.61 5.26 -7.07
C GLY A 33 -0.89 3.92 -6.96
N THR A 34 -0.28 3.61 -5.82
CA THR A 34 0.43 2.33 -5.59
C THR A 34 -0.45 1.15 -5.90
N LEU A 35 -1.72 1.15 -5.47
CA LEU A 35 -2.62 0.03 -5.71
C LEU A 35 -2.90 -0.18 -7.20
N ASP A 36 -3.16 0.90 -7.93
CA ASP A 36 -3.43 0.81 -9.36
C ASP A 36 -2.18 0.44 -10.17
N ARG A 37 -1.00 0.88 -9.73
CA ARG A 37 0.29 0.48 -10.33
C ARG A 37 0.58 -1.01 -10.14
N VAL A 38 0.29 -1.56 -8.97
CA VAL A 38 0.57 -2.96 -8.65
C VAL A 38 -0.42 -3.91 -9.34
N ARG A 39 -1.70 -3.54 -9.49
CA ARG A 39 -2.71 -4.37 -10.16
C ARG A 39 -2.33 -4.70 -11.59
N GLY A 40 -2.14 -6.00 -11.89
CA GLY A 40 -1.67 -6.45 -13.20
C GLY A 40 -0.22 -6.07 -13.53
N GLY A 41 0.52 -5.53 -12.55
CA GLY A 41 1.86 -5.00 -12.69
C GLY A 41 2.85 -5.75 -11.81
N THR A 42 3.76 -5.01 -11.16
CA THR A 42 4.77 -5.58 -10.26
C THR A 42 4.56 -5.08 -8.85
N LEU A 43 4.51 -6.01 -7.90
CA LEU A 43 4.56 -5.77 -6.47
C LEU A 43 6.02 -5.89 -6.00
N VAL A 44 6.62 -4.80 -5.52
CA VAL A 44 8.00 -4.84 -5.02
C VAL A 44 7.99 -5.10 -3.51
N VAL A 45 8.59 -6.21 -3.08
CA VAL A 45 8.52 -6.68 -1.69
C VAL A 45 9.91 -6.76 -1.08
N GLY A 46 10.09 -6.05 0.03
CA GLY A 46 11.27 -6.12 0.87
C GLY A 46 11.16 -7.26 1.87
N VAL A 47 12.18 -8.11 1.94
CA VAL A 47 12.24 -9.30 2.81
C VAL A 47 13.48 -9.22 3.70
N SER A 48 13.27 -9.14 5.02
CA SER A 48 14.36 -9.25 6.00
C SER A 48 14.33 -10.63 6.67
N PRO A 49 15.39 -11.45 6.60
CA PRO A 49 15.39 -12.81 7.15
C PRO A 49 14.99 -12.87 8.62
N HIS A 50 13.96 -13.67 8.93
CA HIS A 50 13.45 -13.89 10.29
C HIS A 50 12.54 -15.12 10.33
N ASP A 51 13.10 -16.28 10.68
CA ASP A 51 12.33 -17.53 10.81
C ASP A 51 11.27 -17.42 11.94
N PRO A 52 10.04 -17.96 11.76
CA PRO A 52 9.51 -18.67 10.58
C PRO A 52 8.81 -17.74 9.56
N TRP A 53 8.84 -16.43 9.79
CA TRP A 53 8.13 -15.44 8.97
C TRP A 53 8.69 -15.37 7.56
N THR A 54 10.02 -15.29 7.47
CA THR A 54 10.75 -15.22 6.22
C THR A 54 12.10 -15.93 6.35
N THR A 55 12.42 -16.72 5.34
CA THR A 55 13.70 -17.41 5.19
C THR A 55 14.25 -17.07 3.81
N VAL A 56 15.56 -16.86 3.75
CA VAL A 56 16.28 -16.62 2.49
C VAL A 56 17.24 -17.78 2.28
N GLU A 57 17.05 -18.48 1.17
CA GLU A 57 17.84 -19.65 0.78
C GLU A 57 19.14 -19.24 0.09
N ASP A 58 20.11 -20.15 0.02
CA ASP A 58 21.42 -19.91 -0.60
C ASP A 58 21.34 -19.56 -2.10
N ASP A 59 20.28 -20.00 -2.78
CA ASP A 59 20.01 -19.71 -4.20
C ASP A 59 19.28 -18.38 -4.43
N GLY A 60 18.97 -17.65 -3.35
CA GLY A 60 18.23 -16.39 -3.38
C GLY A 60 16.72 -16.55 -3.35
N GLY A 61 16.20 -17.79 -3.24
CA GLY A 61 14.79 -18.04 -2.98
C GLY A 61 14.36 -17.49 -1.62
N VAL A 62 13.09 -17.08 -1.51
CA VAL A 62 12.48 -16.67 -0.24
C VAL A 62 11.32 -17.60 0.08
N SER A 63 11.13 -17.92 1.35
CA SER A 63 10.06 -18.77 1.86
C SER A 63 9.59 -18.29 3.24
N GLY A 64 8.52 -18.87 3.77
CA GLY A 64 8.00 -18.56 5.11
C GLY A 64 6.56 -18.04 5.10
N THR A 65 5.98 -17.91 6.29
CA THR A 65 4.54 -17.60 6.41
C THR A 65 4.16 -16.23 5.83
N GLU A 66 5.01 -15.21 5.97
CA GLU A 66 4.71 -13.89 5.37
C GLU A 66 4.94 -13.88 3.85
N VAL A 67 5.83 -14.74 3.33
CA VAL A 67 6.04 -14.91 1.88
C VAL A 67 4.77 -15.48 1.26
N GLU A 68 4.21 -16.55 1.83
CA GLU A 68 2.97 -17.17 1.35
C GLU A 68 1.79 -16.18 1.31
N LEU A 69 1.65 -15.33 2.33
CA LEU A 69 0.62 -14.29 2.38
C LEU A 69 0.81 -13.24 1.27
N VAL A 70 2.05 -12.82 1.03
CA VAL A 70 2.33 -11.83 -0.01
C VAL A 70 2.17 -12.42 -1.41
N GLU A 71 2.49 -13.70 -1.60
CA GLU A 71 2.21 -14.43 -2.83
C GLU A 71 0.70 -14.48 -3.12
N GLY A 72 -0.13 -14.86 -2.13
CA GLY A 72 -1.58 -14.83 -2.26
C GLY A 72 -2.13 -13.42 -2.55
N PHE A 73 -1.51 -12.39 -1.99
CA PHE A 73 -1.87 -11.00 -2.28
C PHE A 73 -1.54 -10.62 -3.73
N ALA A 74 -0.35 -10.98 -4.21
CA ALA A 74 0.07 -10.70 -5.57
C ALA A 74 -0.82 -11.43 -6.59
N GLU A 75 -1.13 -12.71 -6.35
CA GLU A 75 -2.05 -13.50 -7.18
C GLU A 75 -3.43 -12.83 -7.30
N ARG A 76 -3.98 -12.36 -6.16
CA ARG A 76 -5.25 -11.64 -6.12
C ARG A 76 -5.24 -10.36 -6.96
N LEU A 77 -4.11 -9.65 -6.97
CA LEU A 77 -3.93 -8.44 -7.78
C LEU A 77 -3.54 -8.74 -9.23
N GLY A 78 -3.26 -10.01 -9.56
CA GLY A 78 -2.68 -10.42 -10.83
C GLY A 78 -1.29 -9.81 -11.08
N ALA A 79 -0.52 -9.59 -10.00
CA ALA A 79 0.78 -8.94 -10.04
C ALA A 79 1.91 -9.97 -10.00
N ASP A 80 3.01 -9.67 -10.69
CA ASP A 80 4.29 -10.35 -10.50
C ASP A 80 5.00 -9.79 -9.26
N ILE A 81 5.83 -10.59 -8.59
CA ILE A 81 6.60 -10.15 -7.42
C ILE A 81 8.05 -9.88 -7.79
N GLU A 82 8.57 -8.73 -7.37
CA GLU A 82 10.01 -8.45 -7.29
C GLU A 82 10.47 -8.50 -5.83
N TRP A 83 11.26 -9.50 -5.48
CA TRP A 83 11.82 -9.65 -4.14
C TRP A 83 13.09 -8.81 -3.97
N ARG A 84 13.20 -8.11 -2.84
CA ARG A 84 14.42 -7.41 -2.40
C ARG A 84 14.80 -7.85 -1.00
N VAL A 85 15.91 -8.54 -0.89
CA VAL A 85 16.43 -9.03 0.39
C VAL A 85 17.41 -8.02 0.97
N ASP A 86 17.11 -7.51 2.16
CA ASP A 86 17.96 -6.55 2.86
C ASP A 86 17.62 -6.50 4.36
N PRO A 87 18.49 -5.95 5.22
CA PRO A 87 18.16 -5.70 6.62
C PRO A 87 16.97 -4.73 6.77
N GLU A 88 16.19 -4.90 7.84
CA GLU A 88 14.99 -4.09 8.09
C GLU A 88 15.21 -2.57 7.99
N SER A 89 16.35 -2.07 8.47
CA SER A 89 16.66 -0.63 8.44
C SER A 89 16.82 -0.08 7.02
N VAL A 90 17.36 -0.88 6.11
CA VAL A 90 17.52 -0.55 4.69
C VAL A 90 16.15 -0.62 4.00
N LEU A 91 15.37 -1.67 4.28
CA LEU A 91 14.03 -1.84 3.73
C LEU A 91 13.08 -0.72 4.18
N ALA A 92 13.11 -0.34 5.46
CA ALA A 92 12.28 0.74 5.98
C ALA A 92 12.58 2.08 5.27
N HIS A 93 13.86 2.34 5.01
CA HIS A 93 14.28 3.50 4.22
C HIS A 93 13.79 3.42 2.76
N ALA A 94 13.86 2.24 2.14
CA ALA A 94 13.40 2.02 0.78
C ALA A 94 11.87 2.18 0.64
N VAL A 95 11.08 1.71 1.61
CA VAL A 95 9.63 1.95 1.65
C VAL A 95 9.32 3.44 1.79
N ARG A 96 10.00 4.18 2.68
CA ARG A 96 9.84 5.64 2.77
C ARG A 96 10.13 6.33 1.44
N ASN A 97 11.11 5.82 0.69
CA ASN A 97 11.48 6.34 -0.62
C ASN A 97 10.59 5.85 -1.78
N TYR A 98 9.58 5.02 -1.52
CA TYR A 98 8.68 4.43 -2.52
C TYR A 98 9.40 3.51 -3.51
N GLU A 99 10.50 2.91 -3.06
CA GLU A 99 11.24 1.92 -3.82
C GLU A 99 10.70 0.50 -3.56
N ILE A 100 9.99 0.30 -2.44
CA ILE A 100 9.39 -0.96 -2.00
C ILE A 100 7.95 -0.70 -1.54
N ASP A 101 7.04 -1.62 -1.86
CA ASP A 101 5.61 -1.49 -1.60
C ASP A 101 5.19 -2.12 -0.28
N ILE A 102 5.74 -3.31 -0.01
CA ILE A 102 5.50 -4.07 1.22
C ILE A 102 6.84 -4.48 1.81
N MET A 103 6.97 -4.35 3.12
CA MET A 103 8.08 -4.87 3.90
C MET A 103 7.58 -5.98 4.82
N ILE A 104 8.21 -7.15 4.70
CA ILE A 104 8.01 -8.33 5.54
C ILE A 104 9.33 -8.73 6.20
N GLY A 105 9.24 -9.49 7.30
CA GLY A 105 10.37 -9.85 8.16
C GLY A 105 9.98 -10.09 9.62
N GLY A 106 8.72 -10.45 9.90
CA GLY A 106 8.22 -10.67 11.25
C GLY A 106 8.12 -9.37 12.07
N LEU A 107 7.64 -8.29 11.44
CA LEU A 107 7.46 -7.02 12.13
C LEU A 107 6.35 -7.13 13.18
N THR A 108 6.55 -6.48 14.32
CA THR A 108 5.50 -6.38 15.35
C THR A 108 4.86 -5.00 15.37
N ALA A 109 3.68 -4.87 15.98
CA ALA A 109 3.04 -3.58 16.22
C ALA A 109 3.89 -2.61 17.07
N LYS A 110 4.97 -3.09 17.70
CA LYS A 110 5.98 -2.28 18.42
C LYS A 110 7.20 -1.94 17.55
N SER A 111 7.13 -2.18 16.24
CA SER A 111 8.23 -1.96 15.31
C SER A 111 8.84 -0.56 15.46
N PRO A 112 10.18 -0.44 15.54
CA PRO A 112 10.85 0.85 15.61
C PRO A 112 10.64 1.69 14.35
N TRP A 113 10.18 1.07 13.25
CA TRP A 113 9.96 1.69 11.95
C TRP A 113 8.55 2.29 11.78
N SER A 114 7.70 2.28 12.82
CA SER A 114 6.34 2.86 12.75
C SER A 114 6.29 4.36 12.39
N SER A 115 7.37 5.10 12.66
CA SER A 115 7.53 6.49 12.20
C SER A 115 7.85 6.62 10.72
N GLU A 116 8.34 5.57 10.07
CA GLU A 116 8.76 5.50 8.66
C GLU A 116 7.69 4.81 7.79
N LEU A 117 7.02 3.79 8.35
CA LEU A 117 6.09 2.90 7.67
C LEU A 117 4.64 3.15 8.06
N ALA A 118 3.72 2.89 7.14
CA ALA A 118 2.34 2.57 7.52
C ALA A 118 2.29 1.08 7.88
N LEU A 119 1.89 0.74 9.10
CA LEU A 119 1.77 -0.65 9.53
C LEU A 119 0.34 -1.13 9.28
N THR A 120 0.18 -2.37 8.83
CA THR A 120 -1.12 -3.03 8.80
C THR A 120 -1.69 -3.16 10.21
N ARG A 121 -3.01 -3.34 10.28
CA ARG A 121 -3.60 -4.02 11.44
C ARG A 121 -2.92 -5.38 11.65
N PRO A 122 -2.82 -5.86 12.91
CA PRO A 122 -2.26 -7.16 13.18
C PRO A 122 -3.00 -8.26 12.43
N TYR A 123 -2.28 -9.10 11.70
CA TYR A 123 -2.86 -10.22 10.96
C TYR A 123 -2.81 -11.53 11.76
N THR A 124 -1.91 -11.61 12.75
CA THR A 124 -1.86 -12.71 13.72
C THR A 124 -1.24 -12.22 15.03
N GLU A 125 -1.39 -13.03 16.07
CA GLU A 125 -0.73 -12.83 17.36
C GLU A 125 -0.03 -14.11 17.80
N VAL A 126 1.25 -14.00 18.12
CA VAL A 126 2.08 -15.13 18.58
C VAL A 126 2.56 -14.90 20.01
N VAL A 127 2.95 -15.98 20.68
CA VAL A 127 3.63 -15.91 21.97
C VAL A 127 5.11 -16.20 21.71
N SER A 128 5.96 -15.24 22.02
CA SER A 128 7.42 -15.42 21.95
C SER A 128 7.93 -16.40 22.99
N ASP A 129 9.18 -16.83 22.87
CA ASP A 129 9.84 -17.73 23.82
C ASP A 129 9.87 -17.17 25.26
N ASP A 130 9.89 -15.84 25.40
CA ASP A 130 9.86 -15.14 26.68
C ASP A 130 8.43 -15.02 27.27
N GLY A 131 7.41 -15.52 26.57
CA GLY A 131 6.01 -15.49 26.98
C GLY A 131 5.26 -14.20 26.61
N ASP A 132 5.93 -13.26 25.94
CA ASP A 132 5.31 -12.02 25.49
C ASP A 132 4.43 -12.25 24.26
N ARG A 133 3.20 -11.70 24.28
CA ARG A 133 2.30 -11.67 23.12
C ARG A 133 2.79 -10.62 22.11
N GLN A 134 3.03 -11.05 20.89
CA GLN A 134 3.51 -10.23 19.79
C GLN A 134 2.43 -10.17 18.70
N LYS A 135 1.98 -8.96 18.40
CA LYS A 135 1.03 -8.68 17.32
C LYS A 135 1.82 -8.45 16.04
N MET A 136 1.64 -9.32 15.07
CA MET A 136 2.44 -9.32 13.85
C MET A 136 1.77 -8.47 12.78
N VAL A 137 2.55 -7.65 12.08
CA VAL A 137 2.10 -6.65 11.11
C VAL A 137 3.02 -6.66 9.90
N MET A 138 2.55 -6.13 8.77
CA MET A 138 3.41 -5.81 7.63
C MET A 138 3.60 -4.30 7.52
N GLY A 139 4.72 -3.88 6.92
CA GLY A 139 4.99 -2.47 6.64
C GLY A 139 4.64 -2.10 5.20
N THR A 140 4.09 -0.91 4.99
CA THR A 140 3.85 -0.34 3.65
C THR A 140 4.07 1.17 3.62
N VAL A 141 3.89 1.75 2.45
CA VAL A 141 4.16 3.15 2.13
C VAL A 141 3.13 4.07 2.79
N LYS A 142 3.61 5.13 3.47
CA LYS A 142 2.73 6.15 4.05
C LYS A 142 1.99 6.95 2.97
N GLY A 143 0.69 7.14 3.16
CA GLY A 143 -0.17 7.91 2.25
C GLY A 143 -0.82 7.09 1.13
N GLU A 144 -0.44 5.81 1.00
CA GLU A 144 -1.01 4.83 0.06
C GLU A 144 -2.10 3.99 0.78
N ASN A 145 -3.08 4.67 1.37
CA ASN A 145 -4.10 4.05 2.22
C ASN A 145 -5.01 3.08 1.46
N ALA A 146 -5.28 3.30 0.16
CA ALA A 146 -6.07 2.34 -0.61
C ALA A 146 -5.32 1.00 -0.74
N PHE A 147 -4.01 1.07 -1.00
CA PHE A 147 -3.14 -0.10 -1.04
C PHE A 147 -3.08 -0.80 0.33
N LEU A 148 -2.86 -0.04 1.41
CA LEU A 148 -2.87 -0.57 2.79
C LEU A 148 -4.19 -1.29 3.12
N VAL A 149 -5.33 -0.66 2.83
CA VAL A 149 -6.66 -1.24 3.12
C VAL A 149 -6.88 -2.52 2.33
N GLU A 150 -6.45 -2.56 1.07
CA GLU A 150 -6.57 -3.76 0.23
C GLU A 150 -5.69 -4.90 0.74
N LEU A 151 -4.46 -4.59 1.18
CA LEU A 151 -3.57 -5.55 1.85
C LEU A 151 -4.20 -6.09 3.14
N GLU A 152 -4.70 -5.21 4.00
CA GLU A 152 -5.36 -5.62 5.25
C GLU A 152 -6.60 -6.48 5.01
N ARG A 153 -7.37 -6.18 3.96
CA ARG A 153 -8.53 -6.99 3.56
C ARG A 153 -8.09 -8.40 3.21
N HIS A 154 -7.03 -8.54 2.41
CA HIS A 154 -6.47 -9.84 2.07
C HIS A 154 -5.99 -10.60 3.33
N LEU A 155 -5.21 -9.96 4.19
CA LEU A 155 -4.70 -10.58 5.42
C LEU A 155 -5.82 -11.03 6.36
N THR A 156 -6.91 -10.27 6.43
CA THR A 156 -8.10 -10.64 7.24
C THR A 156 -8.81 -11.86 6.65
N GLU A 157 -8.81 -12.03 5.32
CA GLU A 157 -9.44 -13.18 4.65
C GLU A 157 -8.63 -14.47 4.83
N GLU A 158 -7.29 -14.39 4.81
CA GLU A 158 -6.41 -15.57 4.98
C GLU A 158 -6.27 -16.02 6.44
N HIS A 159 -6.33 -15.10 7.40
CA HIS A 159 -6.08 -15.38 8.83
C HIS A 159 -7.26 -15.11 9.78
N GLY A 160 -8.42 -14.76 9.25
CA GLY A 160 -9.55 -14.32 10.07
C GLY A 160 -10.11 -15.38 11.03
N GLU A 161 -9.70 -15.31 12.30
CA GLU A 161 -10.62 -14.95 13.39
C GLU A 161 -10.02 -13.73 14.13
N LEU A 162 -10.81 -12.64 14.21
CA LEU A 162 -10.51 -11.45 15.03
C LEU A 162 -10.93 -11.67 16.48
#